data_AF-A0A3M4PFW0-F1
#
_entry.id   AF-A0A3M4PFW0-F1
#
_cell.length_a   1.000
_cell.length_b   1.000
_cell.length_c   1.000
_cell.angle_alpha   90.00
_cell.angle_beta   90.00
_cell.angle_gamma   90.00
#
_symmetry.space_group_name_H-M   'P 1'
#
loop_
_entity.id
_entity.type
_entity.pdbx_description
1 polymer ?
#
loop_
_entity_poly.entity_id
_entity_poly.type
_entity_poly.pdbx_seq_one_letter_code
_entity_poly.pdbx_strand_id
1 'polypeptide(L)'
;MSDRAGTLALSLIEFKANASMFPDFFRYTMLVATVCCASSVQAGIVLNTTRVIYQGNEKEVSLGVHNSGGGEILLQSWLESPTVATNKTDNNDTPAYLPFIVTPALTRMAGGGKQLLRIIHSGADMPTDRESVLWLNVQEIPQTAAENTLQIAIRQRIKVFFRPDGLQGDPQQAPEQLNWQSIDNAGVQVENPGPYHVSMLRISIRQHDSELARLDSQMLAPHQRLRIPLLHTPGSAPLLVSFVSINDYGGQVPYQVTLADKEPGHARKALPR
;
A
#
# COMPACT_ATOMS: atom_id res chain seq x y z
N MET A 1 -52.60 51.69 -69.74
CA MET A 1 -52.53 51.67 -68.26
C MET A 1 -52.82 50.25 -67.82
N SER A 2 -51.89 49.61 -67.09
CA SER A 2 -51.98 48.25 -66.52
C SER A 2 -51.95 47.12 -67.59
N ASP A 3 -51.21 46.01 -67.48
CA ASP A 3 -50.46 45.42 -66.38
C ASP A 3 -49.28 44.54 -66.86
N ARG A 4 -48.28 44.37 -65.99
CA ARG A 4 -47.05 43.56 -66.12
C ARG A 4 -47.34 42.07 -65.82
N ALA A 5 -46.77 41.15 -66.58
CA ALA A 5 -45.64 40.26 -66.23
C ALA A 5 -45.80 39.36 -64.98
N GLY A 6 -45.53 38.05 -65.14
CA GLY A 6 -45.34 37.11 -64.04
C GLY A 6 -44.97 35.70 -64.49
N THR A 7 -43.72 35.50 -64.94
CA THR A 7 -43.12 34.17 -65.18
C THR A 7 -42.46 33.68 -63.90
N LEU A 8 -42.82 32.47 -63.44
CA LEU A 8 -42.25 31.79 -62.28
C LEU A 8 -40.85 31.23 -62.59
N ALA A 9 -39.88 31.47 -61.71
CA ALA A 9 -38.56 30.82 -61.73
C ALA A 9 -38.38 29.94 -60.48
N LEU A 10 -38.00 28.68 -60.71
CA LEU A 10 -37.74 27.65 -59.71
C LEU A 10 -36.27 27.76 -59.23
N SER A 11 -36.04 27.86 -57.92
CA SER A 11 -34.70 27.89 -57.32
C SER A 11 -34.31 26.47 -56.85
N LEU A 12 -33.23 25.93 -57.42
CA LEU A 12 -32.52 24.75 -56.94
C LEU A 12 -31.59 25.14 -55.78
N ILE A 13 -31.65 24.40 -54.68
CA ILE A 13 -30.70 24.50 -53.56
C ILE A 13 -29.58 23.48 -53.82
N GLU A 14 -28.36 23.96 -54.12
CA GLU A 14 -27.16 23.12 -54.17
C GLU A 14 -26.63 22.84 -52.76
N PHE A 15 -26.48 21.56 -52.41
CA PHE A 15 -25.85 21.11 -51.17
C PHE A 15 -24.32 21.13 -51.35
N LYS A 16 -23.66 22.18 -50.84
CA LYS A 16 -22.20 22.32 -50.92
C LYS A 16 -21.54 21.50 -49.80
N ALA A 17 -21.04 20.30 -50.13
CA ALA A 17 -20.27 19.48 -49.19
C ALA A 17 -18.96 20.21 -48.80
N ASN A 18 -18.80 20.50 -47.50
CA ASN A 18 -17.68 21.26 -46.97
C ASN A 18 -16.45 20.34 -46.78
N ALA A 19 -15.40 20.54 -47.58
CA ALA A 19 -14.21 19.68 -47.63
C ALA A 19 -13.35 19.71 -46.35
N SER A 20 -13.64 20.58 -45.37
CA SER A 20 -12.97 20.63 -44.06
C SER A 20 -13.46 19.58 -43.06
N MET A 21 -14.58 18.89 -43.34
CA MET A 21 -15.19 17.92 -42.42
C MET A 21 -14.55 16.52 -42.47
N PHE A 22 -13.89 16.20 -43.58
CA PHE A 22 -13.18 14.93 -43.81
C PHE A 22 -11.99 14.66 -42.86
N PRO A 23 -11.06 15.62 -42.64
CA PRO A 23 -9.91 15.39 -41.76
C PRO A 23 -10.28 15.27 -40.28
N ASP A 24 -11.32 15.97 -39.81
CA ASP A 24 -11.78 15.88 -38.42
C ASP A 24 -12.48 14.54 -38.15
N PHE A 25 -13.28 14.05 -39.10
CA PHE A 25 -13.86 12.69 -39.02
C PHE A 25 -12.77 11.62 -38.92
N PHE A 26 -11.69 11.74 -39.70
CA PHE A 26 -10.57 10.81 -39.65
C PHE A 26 -9.80 10.87 -38.31
N ARG A 27 -9.65 12.07 -37.74
CA ARG A 27 -9.03 12.27 -36.41
C ARG A 27 -9.83 11.65 -35.28
N TYR A 28 -11.15 11.84 -35.25
CA TYR A 28 -12.00 11.22 -34.24
C TYR A 28 -12.06 9.69 -34.41
N THR A 29 -12.06 9.20 -35.65
CA THR A 29 -12.02 7.76 -35.94
C THR A 29 -10.70 7.14 -35.47
N MET A 30 -9.57 7.82 -35.68
CA MET A 30 -8.25 7.37 -35.21
C MET A 30 -8.15 7.41 -33.67
N LEU A 31 -8.76 8.41 -33.00
CA LEU A 31 -8.81 8.47 -31.54
C LEU A 31 -9.63 7.31 -30.96
N VAL A 32 -10.80 7.02 -31.54
CA VAL A 32 -11.66 5.90 -31.12
C VAL A 32 -10.98 4.55 -31.37
N ALA A 33 -10.33 4.37 -32.52
CA ALA A 33 -9.56 3.16 -32.81
C ALA A 33 -8.39 2.95 -31.82
N THR A 34 -7.72 4.02 -31.41
CA THR A 34 -6.62 3.94 -30.43
C THR A 34 -7.13 3.55 -29.03
N VAL A 35 -8.29 4.05 -28.60
CA VAL A 35 -8.91 3.68 -27.32
C VAL A 35 -9.40 2.23 -27.31
N CYS A 36 -9.88 1.71 -28.44
CA CYS A 36 -10.32 0.31 -28.56
C CYS A 36 -9.15 -0.70 -28.56
N CYS A 37 -7.91 -0.27 -28.80
CA CYS A 37 -6.72 -1.13 -28.78
C CYS A 37 -6.03 -1.20 -27.41
N ALA A 38 -6.63 -0.66 -26.35
CA ALA A 38 -6.11 -0.84 -25.00
C ALA A 38 -6.25 -2.31 -24.58
N SER A 39 -5.16 -3.08 -24.68
CA SER A 39 -5.08 -4.43 -24.14
C SER A 39 -5.33 -4.38 -22.63
N SER A 40 -6.36 -5.09 -22.18
CA SER A 40 -6.58 -5.34 -20.76
C SER A 40 -5.42 -6.16 -20.23
N VAL A 41 -4.48 -5.53 -19.52
CA VAL A 41 -3.50 -6.25 -18.69
C VAL A 41 -4.29 -7.05 -17.67
N GLN A 42 -4.22 -8.37 -17.77
CA GLN A 42 -4.81 -9.28 -16.78
C GLN A 42 -3.87 -9.33 -15.58
N ALA A 43 -4.29 -8.67 -14.51
CA ALA A 43 -3.58 -8.53 -13.27
C ALA A 43 -3.54 -9.84 -12.48
N GLY A 44 -2.54 -9.99 -11.59
CA GLY A 44 -2.36 -11.16 -10.74
C GLY A 44 -3.34 -11.23 -9.56
N ILE A 45 -2.94 -11.94 -8.50
CA ILE A 45 -3.69 -12.00 -7.25
C ILE A 45 -3.86 -10.62 -6.59
N VAL A 46 -5.02 -10.41 -5.97
CA VAL A 46 -5.36 -9.21 -5.19
C VAL A 46 -5.89 -9.63 -3.82
N LEU A 47 -5.28 -9.10 -2.76
CA LEU A 47 -5.79 -9.24 -1.39
C LEU A 47 -6.79 -8.11 -1.10
N ASN A 48 -7.84 -8.42 -0.34
CA ASN A 48 -8.84 -7.42 0.06
C ASN A 48 -8.36 -6.47 1.18
N THR A 49 -7.15 -6.68 1.70
CA THR A 49 -6.53 -5.86 2.74
C THR A 49 -5.01 -5.77 2.54
N THR A 50 -4.39 -4.73 3.10
CA THR A 50 -2.93 -4.54 3.10
C THR A 50 -2.25 -4.98 4.40
N ARG A 51 -3.06 -5.40 5.39
CA ARG A 51 -2.64 -5.95 6.69
C ARG A 51 -3.79 -6.68 7.37
N VAL A 52 -3.46 -7.53 8.32
CA VAL A 52 -4.44 -8.28 9.11
C VAL A 52 -4.23 -7.98 10.58
N ILE A 53 -5.32 -7.72 11.31
CA ILE A 53 -5.32 -7.69 12.78
C ILE A 53 -5.96 -9.00 13.26
N TYR A 54 -5.18 -9.84 13.91
CA TYR A 54 -5.63 -11.03 14.61
C TYR A 54 -5.90 -10.64 16.07
N GLN A 55 -7.17 -10.65 16.48
CA GLN A 55 -7.55 -10.38 17.87
C GLN A 55 -7.26 -11.60 18.75
N GLY A 56 -6.66 -11.40 19.92
CA GLY A 56 -6.17 -12.46 20.78
C GLY A 56 -7.26 -13.39 21.36
N ASN A 57 -8.50 -12.91 21.49
CA ASN A 57 -9.66 -13.71 21.87
C ASN A 57 -10.28 -14.52 20.73
N GLU A 58 -9.92 -14.24 19.48
CA GLU A 58 -10.49 -14.92 18.33
C GLU A 58 -9.72 -16.22 18.03
N LYS A 59 -10.44 -17.23 17.52
CA LYS A 59 -9.83 -18.51 17.13
C LYS A 59 -9.18 -18.45 15.75
N GLU A 60 -9.70 -17.60 14.88
CA GLU A 60 -9.21 -17.42 13.53
C GLU A 60 -9.52 -16.02 13.01
N VAL A 61 -8.77 -15.58 12.01
CA VAL A 61 -9.08 -14.39 11.20
C VAL A 61 -9.05 -14.79 9.73
N SER A 62 -9.97 -14.24 8.94
CA SER A 62 -10.10 -14.55 7.52
C SER A 62 -9.81 -13.35 6.63
N LEU A 63 -9.20 -13.59 5.47
CA LEU A 63 -8.98 -12.58 4.44
C LEU A 63 -9.29 -13.14 3.04
N GLY A 64 -9.76 -12.27 2.15
CA GLY A 64 -10.15 -12.64 0.80
C GLY A 64 -9.01 -12.43 -0.19
N VAL A 65 -8.82 -13.40 -1.08
CA VAL A 65 -7.92 -13.35 -2.22
C VAL A 65 -8.76 -13.46 -3.49
N HIS A 66 -8.48 -12.61 -4.46
CA HIS A 66 -9.14 -12.61 -5.76
C HIS A 66 -8.09 -12.78 -6.85
N ASN A 67 -8.27 -13.79 -7.71
CA ASN A 67 -7.53 -13.89 -8.95
C ASN A 67 -8.16 -12.92 -9.95
N SER A 68 -7.55 -11.75 -10.14
CA SER A 68 -8.07 -10.75 -11.08
C SER A 68 -7.71 -11.04 -12.54
N GLY A 69 -6.92 -12.08 -12.79
CA GLY A 69 -6.55 -12.54 -14.11
C GLY A 69 -7.61 -13.43 -14.73
N GLY A 70 -7.54 -13.61 -16.05
CA GLY A 70 -8.44 -14.53 -16.77
C GLY A 70 -7.99 -16.00 -16.74
N GLY A 71 -6.72 -16.25 -16.43
CA GLY A 71 -6.15 -17.59 -16.37
C GLY A 71 -6.33 -18.25 -15.01
N GLU A 72 -6.30 -19.58 -14.98
CA GLU A 72 -6.21 -20.35 -13.75
C GLU A 72 -4.81 -20.23 -13.13
N ILE A 73 -4.75 -20.23 -11.79
CA ILE A 73 -3.51 -20.19 -11.01
C ILE A 73 -3.55 -21.22 -9.88
N LEU A 74 -2.38 -21.61 -9.39
CA LEU A 74 -2.24 -22.14 -8.03
C LEU A 74 -1.90 -20.99 -7.08
N LEU A 75 -2.56 -20.94 -5.94
CA LEU A 75 -2.33 -19.98 -4.88
C LEU A 75 -1.63 -20.69 -3.73
N GLN A 76 -0.43 -20.25 -3.38
CA GLN A 76 0.31 -20.69 -2.20
C GLN A 76 0.25 -19.63 -1.10
N SER A 77 0.05 -20.05 0.15
CA SER A 77 0.06 -19.15 1.31
C SER A 77 0.86 -19.73 2.48
N TRP A 78 1.63 -18.87 3.16
CA TRP A 78 2.39 -19.24 4.36
C TRP A 78 2.67 -18.02 5.24
N LEU A 79 3.02 -18.28 6.50
CA LEU A 79 3.40 -17.26 7.48
C LEU A 79 4.92 -17.31 7.71
N GLU A 80 5.51 -16.14 7.95
CA GLU A 80 6.93 -15.96 8.28
C GLU A 80 7.08 -15.15 9.56
N SER A 81 8.13 -15.44 10.33
CA SER A 81 8.51 -14.66 11.50
C SER A 81 9.12 -13.31 11.08
N PRO A 82 9.17 -12.31 11.98
CA PRO A 82 9.83 -11.04 11.71
C PRO A 82 11.33 -11.14 11.41
N THR A 83 12.02 -12.16 11.93
CA THR A 83 13.49 -12.30 11.80
C THR A 83 13.89 -12.84 10.43
N VAL A 84 13.18 -13.86 9.94
CA VAL A 84 13.32 -14.38 8.56
C VAL A 84 12.89 -13.31 7.55
N ALA A 85 12.01 -12.40 7.98
CA ALA A 85 11.47 -11.35 7.12
C ALA A 85 12.42 -10.22 6.75
N THR A 86 13.47 -9.99 7.53
CA THR A 86 14.46 -8.92 7.34
C THR A 86 15.79 -9.42 6.78
N ASN A 87 16.09 -10.72 6.90
CA ASN A 87 17.33 -11.32 6.42
C ASN A 87 17.11 -12.05 5.10
N LYS A 88 17.28 -11.31 4.01
CA LYS A 88 17.21 -11.87 2.65
C LYS A 88 18.57 -12.43 2.21
N THR A 89 19.22 -13.32 2.99
CA THR A 89 20.48 -13.95 2.50
C THR A 89 21.00 -15.24 3.12
N ASP A 90 20.52 -15.74 4.26
CA ASP A 90 21.14 -16.95 4.84
C ASP A 90 20.19 -18.15 4.77
N ASN A 91 20.51 -19.09 3.87
CA ASN A 91 19.85 -20.38 3.67
C ASN A 91 20.02 -21.35 4.85
N ASN A 92 20.04 -20.87 6.09
CA ASN A 92 20.21 -21.67 7.30
C ASN A 92 19.33 -21.19 8.47
N ASP A 93 18.19 -20.55 8.19
CA ASP A 93 17.21 -20.26 9.22
C ASP A 93 16.40 -21.53 9.50
N THR A 94 16.67 -22.14 10.66
CA THR A 94 15.76 -23.10 11.26
C THR A 94 14.38 -22.45 11.28
N PRO A 95 13.32 -23.09 10.73
CA PRO A 95 12.01 -22.45 10.69
C PRO A 95 11.60 -22.13 12.11
N ALA A 96 11.53 -20.83 12.43
CA ALA A 96 10.97 -20.39 13.69
C ALA A 96 9.57 -21.02 13.79
N TYR A 97 9.35 -21.87 14.79
CA TYR A 97 8.05 -22.47 15.02
C TYR A 97 7.07 -21.33 15.30
N LEU A 98 6.23 -21.02 14.31
CA LEU A 98 5.18 -20.04 14.45
C LEU A 98 3.96 -20.74 15.04
N PRO A 99 3.34 -20.22 16.11
CA PRO A 99 2.11 -20.80 16.65
C PRO A 99 0.89 -20.45 15.78
N PHE A 100 1.09 -20.25 14.48
CA PHE A 100 0.05 -19.88 13.53
C PHE A 100 0.16 -20.72 12.28
N ILE A 101 -0.98 -21.08 11.72
CA ILE A 101 -1.09 -21.70 10.41
C ILE A 101 -1.98 -20.84 9.50
N VAL A 102 -1.77 -20.93 8.20
CA VAL A 102 -2.66 -20.37 7.19
C VAL A 102 -3.24 -21.50 6.34
N THR A 103 -4.55 -21.43 6.08
CA THR A 103 -5.28 -22.44 5.31
C THR A 103 -6.21 -21.81 4.26
N PRO A 104 -6.27 -22.34 3.03
CA PRO A 104 -5.41 -23.42 2.50
C PRO A 104 -3.98 -22.93 2.20
N ALA A 105 -2.98 -23.75 2.51
CA ALA A 105 -1.58 -23.47 2.19
C ALA A 105 -1.29 -23.54 0.68
N LEU A 106 -2.05 -24.36 -0.06
CA LEU A 106 -2.02 -24.45 -1.51
C LEU A 106 -3.44 -24.74 -2.03
N THR A 107 -3.90 -23.97 -3.00
CA THR A 107 -5.21 -24.19 -3.63
C THR A 107 -5.22 -23.75 -5.08
N ARG A 108 -6.14 -24.28 -5.89
CA ARG A 108 -6.34 -23.88 -7.28
C ARG A 108 -7.41 -22.82 -7.36
N MET A 109 -7.19 -21.80 -8.18
CA MET A 109 -8.15 -20.72 -8.41
C MET A 109 -8.36 -20.50 -9.90
N ALA A 110 -9.61 -20.58 -10.35
CA ALA A 110 -9.98 -20.16 -11.70
C ALA A 110 -9.77 -18.66 -11.92
N GLY A 111 -9.75 -18.22 -13.18
CA GLY A 111 -9.77 -16.80 -13.53
C GLY A 111 -11.01 -16.10 -12.97
N GLY A 112 -10.84 -14.91 -12.37
CA GLY A 112 -11.90 -14.22 -11.62
C GLY A 112 -12.31 -14.91 -10.31
N GLY A 113 -11.67 -16.03 -9.95
CA GLY A 113 -12.00 -16.83 -8.78
C GLY A 113 -11.63 -16.13 -7.47
N LYS A 114 -12.40 -16.42 -6.41
CA LYS A 114 -12.15 -15.90 -5.06
C LYS A 114 -11.84 -17.04 -4.10
N GLN A 115 -10.88 -16.82 -3.22
CA GLN A 115 -10.49 -17.76 -2.17
C GLN A 115 -10.48 -17.03 -0.83
N LEU A 116 -11.03 -17.67 0.20
CA LEU A 116 -10.89 -17.23 1.58
C LEU A 116 -9.67 -17.93 2.19
N LEU A 117 -8.70 -17.16 2.69
CA LEU A 117 -7.63 -17.68 3.54
C LEU A 117 -8.01 -17.47 5.00
N ARG A 118 -7.68 -18.43 5.86
CA ARG A 118 -7.86 -18.35 7.30
C ARG A 118 -6.51 -18.48 7.98
N ILE A 119 -6.25 -17.60 8.93
CA ILE A 119 -5.11 -17.68 9.84
C ILE A 119 -5.65 -18.18 11.17
N ILE A 120 -5.06 -19.25 11.69
CA ILE A 120 -5.49 -19.94 12.90
C ILE A 120 -4.30 -19.99 13.85
N HIS A 121 -4.52 -19.62 15.11
CA HIS A 121 -3.54 -19.71 16.17
C HIS A 121 -3.62 -21.09 16.85
N SER A 122 -2.48 -21.70 17.17
CA SER A 122 -2.41 -23.03 17.80
C SER A 122 -2.76 -23.02 19.28
N GLY A 123 -2.90 -21.84 19.89
CA GLY A 123 -3.14 -21.67 21.32
C GLY A 123 -1.86 -21.68 22.16
N ALA A 124 -0.68 -21.65 21.53
CA ALA A 124 0.58 -21.48 22.26
C ALA A 124 0.70 -20.07 22.84
N ASP A 125 1.56 -19.90 23.84
CA ASP A 125 1.72 -18.61 24.49
C ASP A 125 2.30 -17.56 23.54
N MET A 126 1.72 -16.36 23.59
CA MET A 126 2.16 -15.16 22.87
C MET A 126 2.30 -14.01 23.89
N PRO A 127 3.13 -12.98 23.61
CA PRO A 127 3.20 -11.80 24.46
C PRO A 127 1.80 -11.23 24.71
N THR A 128 1.45 -11.01 25.97
CA THR A 128 0.12 -10.52 26.38
C THR A 128 0.10 -9.02 26.68
N ASP A 129 1.27 -8.40 26.82
CA ASP A 129 1.45 -6.99 27.19
C ASP A 129 1.67 -6.06 25.99
N ARG A 130 1.82 -6.63 24.78
CA ARG A 130 2.12 -5.89 23.54
C ARG A 130 1.70 -6.66 22.31
N GLU A 131 1.55 -5.96 21.20
CA GLU A 131 1.36 -6.57 19.90
C GLU A 131 2.58 -7.39 19.46
N SER A 132 2.31 -8.46 18.73
CA SER A 132 3.31 -9.20 17.96
C SER A 132 3.03 -9.08 16.46
N VAL A 133 4.04 -9.25 15.61
CA VAL A 133 3.89 -9.16 14.16
C VAL A 133 4.40 -10.43 13.48
N LEU A 134 3.70 -10.85 12.43
CA LEU A 134 4.10 -11.90 11.49
C LEU A 134 3.94 -11.36 10.06
N TRP A 135 4.46 -12.09 9.08
CA TRP A 135 4.25 -11.79 7.67
C TRP A 135 3.47 -12.89 6.99
N LEU A 136 2.33 -12.53 6.38
CA LEU A 136 1.61 -13.40 5.47
C LEU A 136 2.16 -13.20 4.07
N ASN A 137 2.57 -14.31 3.44
CA ASN A 137 2.88 -14.37 2.03
C ASN A 137 1.75 -15.08 1.30
N VAL A 138 1.34 -14.48 0.18
CA VAL A 138 0.38 -15.06 -0.75
C VAL A 138 1.01 -14.97 -2.13
N GLN A 139 1.31 -16.11 -2.74
CA GLN A 139 1.99 -16.20 -4.02
C GLN A 139 1.12 -16.92 -5.02
N GLU A 140 0.99 -16.33 -6.21
CA GLU A 140 0.45 -17.04 -7.36
C GLU A 140 1.55 -17.85 -8.05
N ILE A 141 1.14 -19.00 -8.57
CA ILE A 141 1.93 -19.86 -9.44
C ILE A 141 1.09 -20.01 -10.71
N PRO A 142 1.39 -19.25 -11.77
CA PRO A 142 0.63 -19.30 -12.99
C PRO A 142 0.89 -20.62 -13.75
N GLN A 143 -0.03 -20.99 -14.66
CA GLN A 143 0.16 -22.17 -15.50
C GLN A 143 1.35 -22.02 -16.46
N THR A 144 1.92 -23.13 -16.90
CA THR A 144 3.09 -23.16 -17.81
C THR A 144 2.93 -22.22 -19.01
N ALA A 145 3.95 -21.40 -19.24
CA ALA A 145 3.97 -20.46 -20.35
C ALA A 145 4.27 -21.15 -21.70
N ALA A 146 3.88 -20.51 -22.80
CA ALA A 146 4.28 -20.93 -24.14
C ALA A 146 5.78 -20.65 -24.38
N GLU A 147 6.37 -21.32 -25.37
CA GLU A 147 7.77 -21.07 -25.74
C GLU A 147 8.03 -19.59 -26.06
N ASN A 148 9.18 -19.08 -25.62
CA ASN A 148 9.63 -17.70 -25.80
C ASN A 148 8.71 -16.63 -25.19
N THR A 149 8.06 -16.93 -24.05
CA THR A 149 7.26 -15.95 -23.31
C THR A 149 7.86 -15.62 -21.94
N LEU A 150 7.80 -14.34 -21.56
CA LEU A 150 8.12 -13.89 -20.21
C LEU A 150 6.88 -14.05 -19.34
N GLN A 151 6.99 -14.85 -18.28
CA GLN A 151 5.94 -15.04 -17.30
C GLN A 151 6.31 -14.40 -15.97
N ILE A 152 5.40 -13.59 -15.44
CA ILE A 152 5.56 -12.91 -14.15
C ILE A 152 4.63 -13.58 -13.15
N ALA A 153 5.17 -13.93 -11.97
CA ALA A 153 4.41 -14.45 -10.84
C ALA A 153 4.46 -13.44 -9.70
N ILE A 154 3.30 -13.01 -9.20
CA ILE A 154 3.17 -12.04 -8.13
C ILE A 154 3.16 -12.73 -6.75
N ARG A 155 4.04 -12.26 -5.86
CA ARG A 155 3.98 -12.56 -4.42
C ARG A 155 3.57 -11.29 -3.67
N GLN A 156 2.41 -11.33 -3.02
CA GLN A 156 1.99 -10.32 -2.07
C GLN A 156 2.46 -10.70 -0.67
N ARG A 157 2.96 -9.71 0.07
CA ARG A 157 3.49 -9.89 1.41
C ARG A 157 2.93 -8.79 2.32
N ILE A 158 2.12 -9.19 3.30
CA ILE A 158 1.45 -8.25 4.21
C ILE A 158 1.70 -8.60 5.66
N LYS A 159 1.59 -7.60 6.55
CA LYS A 159 1.77 -7.79 7.99
C LYS A 159 0.51 -8.38 8.61
N VAL A 160 0.71 -9.30 9.54
CA VAL A 160 -0.32 -9.84 10.44
C VAL A 160 0.06 -9.41 11.85
N PHE A 161 -0.75 -8.58 12.49
CA PHE A 161 -0.54 -8.15 13.86
C PHE A 161 -1.39 -9.03 14.78
N PHE A 162 -0.75 -9.75 15.68
CA PHE A 162 -1.43 -10.40 16.80
C PHE A 162 -1.59 -9.39 17.92
N ARG A 163 -2.83 -9.10 18.28
CA ARG A 163 -3.20 -8.11 19.29
C ARG A 163 -3.89 -8.80 20.48
N PRO A 164 -3.18 -8.99 21.60
CA PRO A 164 -3.79 -9.48 22.83
C PRO A 164 -4.95 -8.61 23.30
N ASP A 165 -5.87 -9.22 24.05
CA ASP A 165 -6.91 -8.44 24.74
C ASP A 165 -6.31 -7.61 25.88
N GLY A 166 -6.95 -6.48 26.19
CA GLY A 166 -6.61 -5.67 27.35
C GLY A 166 -5.37 -4.77 27.18
N LEU A 167 -4.80 -4.68 25.98
CA LEU A 167 -3.79 -3.67 25.68
C LEU A 167 -4.34 -2.26 25.96
N GLN A 168 -3.53 -1.46 26.63
CA GLN A 168 -3.90 -0.10 27.02
C GLN A 168 -3.76 0.88 25.84
N GLY A 169 -4.64 1.88 25.81
CA GLY A 169 -4.62 2.92 24.77
C GLY A 169 -5.27 2.51 23.45
N ASP A 170 -5.42 3.47 22.55
CA ASP A 170 -6.00 3.28 21.22
C ASP A 170 -4.89 3.11 20.16
N PRO A 171 -4.88 2.01 19.37
CA PRO A 171 -3.93 1.83 18.27
C PRO A 171 -3.96 2.97 17.25
N GLN A 172 -5.10 3.65 17.05
CA GLN A 172 -5.19 4.79 16.14
C GLN A 172 -4.44 6.03 16.64
N GLN A 173 -4.21 6.13 17.96
CA GLN A 173 -3.49 7.22 18.61
C GLN A 173 -2.00 6.91 18.80
N ALA A 174 -1.58 5.66 18.62
CA ALA A 174 -0.18 5.24 18.77
C ALA A 174 0.83 6.12 17.99
N PRO A 175 0.55 6.61 16.77
CA PRO A 175 1.48 7.51 16.06
C PRO A 175 1.72 8.85 16.78
N GLU A 176 0.74 9.37 17.51
CA GLU A 176 0.84 10.63 18.28
C GLU A 176 1.64 10.42 19.58
N GLN A 177 1.63 9.19 20.10
CA GLN A 177 2.35 8.80 21.31
C GLN A 177 3.83 8.48 21.07
N LEU A 178 4.30 8.51 19.81
CA LEU A 178 5.72 8.38 19.51
C LEU A 178 6.50 9.56 20.10
N ASN A 179 7.61 9.24 20.77
CA ASN A 179 8.51 10.23 21.34
C ASN A 179 9.61 10.54 20.33
N TRP A 180 9.53 11.70 19.69
CA TRP A 180 10.53 12.19 18.74
C TRP A 180 11.48 13.14 19.44
N GLN A 181 12.78 13.00 19.23
CA GLN A 181 13.77 13.90 19.83
C GLN A 181 14.96 14.08 18.89
N SER A 182 15.50 15.30 18.81
CA SER A 182 16.82 15.49 18.19
C SER A 182 17.90 14.89 19.09
N ILE A 183 18.74 14.01 18.55
CA ILE A 183 19.85 13.40 19.28
C ILE A 183 21.18 13.85 18.70
N ASP A 184 22.00 14.46 19.56
CA ASP A 184 23.29 15.04 19.20
C ASP A 184 23.17 16.00 17.99
N ASN A 185 24.27 16.58 17.51
CA ASN A 185 24.20 17.46 16.32
C ASN A 185 24.10 16.64 15.01
N ALA A 186 23.58 15.41 15.03
CA ALA A 186 23.74 14.46 13.91
C ALA A 186 22.54 13.53 13.64
N GLY A 187 21.48 13.56 14.46
CA GLY A 187 20.39 12.60 14.31
C GLY A 187 19.06 13.02 14.90
N VAL A 188 18.03 12.27 14.55
CA VAL A 188 16.73 12.26 15.24
C VAL A 188 16.47 10.86 15.73
N GLN A 189 16.01 10.72 16.97
CA GLN A 189 15.56 9.46 17.53
C GLN A 189 14.05 9.47 17.66
N VAL A 190 13.44 8.33 17.37
CA VAL A 190 12.03 8.07 17.65
C VAL A 190 11.91 6.84 18.54
N GLU A 191 11.12 6.94 19.59
CA GLU A 191 10.78 5.86 20.49
C GLU A 191 9.28 5.59 20.45
N ASN A 192 8.92 4.31 20.44
CA ASN A 192 7.54 3.86 20.61
C ASN A 192 7.36 3.35 22.05
N PRO A 193 6.82 4.16 22.98
CA PRO A 193 6.61 3.72 24.36
C PRO A 193 5.41 2.78 24.51
N GLY A 194 4.53 2.72 23.50
CA GLY A 194 3.25 2.03 23.56
C GLY A 194 3.31 0.55 23.18
N PRO A 195 2.19 -0.18 23.40
CA PRO A 195 2.11 -1.61 23.15
C PRO A 195 1.79 -1.97 21.68
N TYR A 196 1.58 -0.98 20.80
CA TYR A 196 1.18 -1.18 19.40
C TYR A 196 2.34 -0.93 18.44
N HIS A 197 2.38 -1.65 17.32
CA HIS A 197 3.30 -1.35 16.22
C HIS A 197 2.86 -0.10 15.45
N VAL A 198 3.81 0.78 15.11
CA VAL A 198 3.55 1.95 14.28
C VAL A 198 4.24 1.80 12.94
N SER A 199 3.45 1.61 11.87
CA SER A 199 3.96 1.61 10.49
C SER A 199 3.94 3.02 9.91
N MET A 200 5.09 3.52 9.50
CA MET A 200 5.30 4.84 8.91
C MET A 200 5.82 4.73 7.49
N LEU A 201 5.35 5.62 6.63
CA LEU A 201 5.80 5.83 5.25
C LEU A 201 6.31 7.26 5.09
N ARG A 202 7.17 7.48 4.09
CA ARG A 202 7.61 8.83 3.65
C ARG A 202 8.07 9.68 4.83
N ILE A 203 8.91 9.13 5.69
CA ILE A 203 9.47 9.86 6.81
C ILE A 203 10.46 10.86 6.23
N SER A 204 10.24 12.14 6.44
CA SER A 204 11.10 13.22 5.98
C SER A 204 11.42 14.13 7.16
N ILE A 205 12.71 14.43 7.32
CA ILE A 205 13.22 15.37 8.31
C ILE A 205 13.78 16.55 7.55
N ARG A 206 13.23 17.74 7.79
CA ARG A 206 13.58 18.96 7.07
C ARG A 206 13.97 20.08 8.02
N GLN A 207 14.85 20.94 7.56
CA GLN A 207 15.13 22.24 8.18
C GLN A 207 14.90 23.30 7.09
N HIS A 208 13.87 24.13 7.27
CA HIS A 208 13.36 25.01 6.21
C HIS A 208 13.10 24.22 4.90
N ASP A 209 13.75 24.62 3.80
CA ASP A 209 13.62 23.99 2.49
C ASP A 209 14.62 22.84 2.23
N SER A 210 15.51 22.56 3.19
CA SER A 210 16.50 21.48 3.07
C SER A 210 15.98 20.17 3.66
N GLU A 211 16.05 19.07 2.90
CA GLU A 211 15.80 17.71 3.40
C GLU A 211 17.08 17.13 3.99
N LEU A 212 17.02 16.80 5.28
CA LEU A 212 18.16 16.31 6.05
C LEU A 212 18.14 14.79 6.22
N ALA A 213 16.97 14.14 6.11
CA ALA A 213 16.87 12.69 6.04
C ALA A 213 15.55 12.28 5.40
N ARG A 214 15.56 11.11 4.76
CA ARG A 214 14.37 10.48 4.18
C ARG A 214 14.42 8.97 4.32
N LEU A 215 13.33 8.38 4.83
CA LEU A 215 13.10 6.94 4.83
C LEU A 215 11.77 6.68 4.13
N ASP A 216 11.77 5.76 3.15
CA ASP A 216 10.55 5.44 2.41
C ASP A 216 9.52 4.72 3.28
N SER A 217 9.97 3.81 4.15
CA SER A 217 9.11 3.13 5.12
C SER A 217 9.89 2.66 6.34
N GLN A 218 9.22 2.64 7.48
CA GLN A 218 9.74 2.06 8.72
C GLN A 218 8.57 1.57 9.58
N MET A 219 8.77 0.46 10.28
CA MET A 219 7.88 0.07 11.37
C MET A 219 8.62 0.16 12.69
N LEU A 220 8.00 0.76 13.70
CA LEU A 220 8.47 0.68 15.07
C LEU A 220 7.66 -0.38 15.81
N ALA A 221 8.35 -1.37 16.38
CA ALA A 221 7.78 -2.33 17.30
C ALA A 221 7.50 -1.68 18.68
N PRO A 222 6.66 -2.30 19.52
CA PRO A 222 6.45 -1.87 20.90
C PRO A 222 7.78 -1.73 21.65
N HIS A 223 7.97 -0.62 22.36
CA HIS A 223 9.18 -0.30 23.12
C HIS A 223 10.46 -0.18 22.28
N GLN A 224 10.36 -0.11 20.95
CA GLN A 224 11.51 0.07 20.08
C GLN A 224 11.95 1.54 20.00
N ARG A 225 13.27 1.73 19.95
CA ARG A 225 13.91 2.99 19.57
C ARG A 225 14.57 2.85 18.22
N LEU A 226 14.46 3.89 17.40
CA LEU A 226 15.15 4.00 16.12
C LEU A 226 15.88 5.33 16.05
N ARG A 227 17.14 5.28 15.60
CA ARG A 227 17.93 6.48 15.29
C ARG A 227 17.96 6.68 13.78
N ILE A 228 17.64 7.89 13.35
CA ILE A 228 17.67 8.33 11.97
C ILE A 228 18.84 9.31 11.84
N PRO A 229 19.94 8.90 11.16
CA PRO A 229 21.06 9.81 10.91
C PRO A 229 20.65 10.90 9.92
N LEU A 230 21.15 12.11 10.13
CA LEU A 230 20.98 13.21 9.20
C LEU A 230 22.14 13.23 8.19
N LEU A 231 21.87 13.63 6.96
CA LEU A 231 22.85 13.76 5.88
C LEU A 231 23.92 14.82 6.21
N HIS A 232 23.53 15.88 6.92
CA HIS A 232 24.41 16.95 7.35
C HIS A 232 23.97 17.47 8.73
N THR A 233 24.91 18.09 9.45
CA THR A 233 24.65 18.76 10.73
C THR A 233 23.59 19.86 10.56
N PRO A 234 22.47 19.81 11.29
CA PRO A 234 21.45 20.86 11.23
C PRO A 234 21.98 22.15 11.86
N GLY A 235 21.52 23.31 11.37
CA GLY A 235 21.71 24.59 12.06
C GLY A 235 20.81 24.71 13.31
N SER A 236 20.79 25.88 13.95
CA SER A 236 20.00 26.14 15.17
C SER A 236 18.47 26.24 14.96
N ALA A 237 17.98 26.09 13.73
CA ALA A 237 16.54 26.17 13.45
C ALA A 237 15.82 24.86 13.77
N PRO A 238 14.53 24.90 14.17
CA PRO A 238 13.77 23.69 14.46
C PRO A 238 13.71 22.71 13.27
N LEU A 239 13.68 21.42 13.59
CA LEU A 239 13.50 20.36 12.61
C LEU A 239 12.02 20.05 12.45
N LEU A 240 11.54 20.03 11.21
CA LEU A 240 10.22 19.52 10.88
C LEU A 240 10.34 18.05 10.49
N VAL A 241 9.79 17.16 11.30
CA VAL A 241 9.60 15.76 10.94
C VAL A 241 8.18 15.60 10.41
N SER A 242 8.05 14.93 9.27
CA SER A 242 6.76 14.54 8.70
C SER A 242 6.79 13.07 8.33
N PHE A 243 5.67 12.38 8.49
CA PHE A 243 5.51 10.99 8.09
C PHE A 243 4.04 10.67 7.85
N VAL A 244 3.77 9.56 7.18
CA VAL A 244 2.42 9.04 6.97
C VAL A 244 2.29 7.73 7.75
N SER A 245 1.40 7.68 8.74
CA SER A 245 1.10 6.42 9.41
C SER A 245 0.09 5.62 8.61
N ILE A 246 0.22 4.29 8.62
CA ILE A 246 -0.79 3.38 8.08
C ILE A 246 -1.57 2.79 9.26
N ASN A 247 -2.88 3.04 9.32
CA ASN A 247 -3.77 2.51 10.35
C ASN A 247 -4.15 1.04 10.10
N ASP A 248 -4.95 0.44 11.00
CA ASP A 248 -5.39 -0.96 10.93
C ASP A 248 -6.13 -1.33 9.62
N TYR A 249 -6.78 -0.36 8.98
CA TYR A 249 -7.53 -0.54 7.74
C TYR A 249 -6.68 -0.31 6.48
N GLY A 250 -5.38 -0.05 6.63
CA GLY A 250 -4.52 0.33 5.51
C GLY A 250 -4.65 1.79 5.08
N GLY A 251 -5.44 2.60 5.81
CA GLY A 251 -5.60 4.03 5.57
C GLY A 251 -4.33 4.81 5.92
N GLN A 252 -4.01 5.79 5.09
CA GLN A 252 -2.85 6.66 5.25
C GLN A 252 -3.24 7.95 5.97
N VAL A 253 -2.62 8.21 7.11
CA VAL A 253 -2.88 9.41 7.93
C VAL A 253 -1.58 10.19 8.08
N PRO A 254 -1.49 11.43 7.57
CA PRO A 254 -0.29 12.23 7.66
C PRO A 254 -0.11 12.83 9.06
N TYR A 255 1.13 12.87 9.54
CA TYR A 255 1.53 13.40 10.82
C TYR A 255 2.75 14.30 10.67
N GLN A 256 2.89 15.25 11.60
CA GLN A 256 4.08 16.10 11.69
C GLN A 256 4.41 16.45 13.14
N VAL A 257 5.70 16.66 13.41
CA VAL A 257 6.22 17.20 14.67
C VAL A 257 7.33 18.19 14.38
N THR A 258 7.37 19.29 15.15
CA THR A 258 8.46 20.25 15.12
C THR A 258 9.32 20.02 16.35
N LEU A 259 10.60 19.73 16.13
CA LEU A 259 11.58 19.48 17.19
C LEU A 259 12.45 20.72 17.36
N ALA A 260 12.47 21.26 18.57
CA ALA A 260 13.38 22.32 19.00
C ALA A 260 14.28 21.76 20.11
N ASP A 261 15.58 22.06 20.03
CA ASP A 261 16.64 21.78 21.01
C ASP A 261 16.36 20.70 22.05
N LYS A 262 16.63 19.43 21.70
CA LYS A 262 16.71 18.24 22.58
C LYS A 262 15.46 17.89 23.38
N GLU A 263 14.40 18.68 23.33
CA GLU A 263 13.13 18.35 23.96
C GLU A 263 12.37 17.29 23.15
N PRO A 264 11.71 16.32 23.82
CA PRO A 264 10.85 15.38 23.14
C PRO A 264 9.62 16.09 22.56
N GLY A 265 9.25 15.73 21.34
CA GLY A 265 8.07 16.18 20.64
C GLY A 265 7.13 15.03 20.30
N HIS A 266 5.84 15.32 20.33
CA HIS A 266 4.78 14.41 19.91
C HIS A 266 4.22 14.83 18.56
N ALA A 267 3.94 13.84 17.71
CA ALA A 267 3.37 14.10 16.41
C ALA A 267 1.89 14.45 16.53
N ARG A 268 1.43 15.35 15.66
CA ARG A 268 0.01 15.68 15.49
C ARG A 268 -0.42 15.38 14.07
N LYS A 269 -1.69 15.04 13.87
CA LYS A 269 -2.27 14.87 12.54
C LYS A 269 -2.04 16.14 11.72
N ALA A 270 -1.51 15.97 10.51
CA ALA A 270 -1.43 17.05 9.54
C ALA A 270 -2.78 17.14 8.82
N LEU A 271 -3.19 18.37 8.48
CA LEU A 271 -4.35 18.56 7.61
C LEU A 271 -4.07 17.91 6.25
N PRO A 272 -5.08 17.29 5.60
CA PRO A 272 -4.95 16.88 4.22
C PRO A 272 -4.56 18.10 3.38
N ARG A 273 -3.50 17.97 2.58
CA ARG A 273 -3.17 18.97 1.56
C ARG A 273 -4.12 18.85 0.38
#